data_AF-A0A832HMG5-F1
#
_entry.id   AF-A0A832HMG5-F1
#
_cell.length_a   1.000
_cell.length_b   1.000
_cell.length_c   1.000
_cell.angle_alpha   90.00
_cell.angle_beta   90.00
_cell.angle_gamma   90.00
#
_symmetry.space_group_name_H-M   'P 1'
#
loop_
_entity.id
_entity.type
_entity.pdbx_description
1 polymer ?
#
loop_
_entity_poly.entity_id
_entity_poly.type
_entity_poly.pdbx_seq_one_letter_code
_entity_poly.pdbx_strand_id
1 'polypeptide(L)'
;MSEQAPPAQLMFSLGRLVRGLSALFWGMPAALVVCVQTARTGFFEPFGILPPMMATGVLYYAVAQLGYFRQNERVWRVALDRTRTAALISLGLSPFLYWWKMMPEVTHYKIATFLMALSGFAFLLLLNHALQRLVAMLPDETLRIEAKLFTTLNIWLLAALAVLATGWAMFAYTYRASFLPPLFLAALSRAGIFMLLLLLLLPLALTMTLIWRIKELILSSVFSAKS
;
A
#
# COMPACT_ATOMS: atom_id res chain seq x y z
N MET A 1 -16.29 -16.57 37.20
CA MET A 1 -16.23 -15.20 37.76
C MET A 1 -14.83 -14.99 38.32
N SER A 2 -14.31 -13.75 38.31
CA SER A 2 -12.89 -13.32 38.45
C SER A 2 -11.99 -13.78 37.29
N GLU A 3 -11.29 -12.93 36.53
CA GLU A 3 -10.54 -11.74 36.94
C GLU A 3 -10.47 -10.72 35.77
N GLN A 4 -11.04 -9.53 35.97
CA GLN A 4 -10.82 -8.36 35.12
C GLN A 4 -9.48 -7.73 35.50
N ALA A 5 -8.44 -7.92 34.68
CA ALA A 5 -7.21 -7.13 34.73
C ALA A 5 -6.56 -7.06 33.33
N PRO A 6 -6.14 -5.89 32.81
CA PRO A 6 -6.64 -4.54 33.07
C PRO A 6 -6.87 -3.68 31.80
N PRO A 7 -7.67 -2.59 31.87
CA PRO A 7 -7.84 -1.61 30.78
C PRO A 7 -6.53 -1.03 30.23
N ALA A 8 -5.44 -1.05 31.00
CA ALA A 8 -4.13 -0.52 30.59
C ALA A 8 -3.47 -1.28 29.43
N GLN A 9 -3.57 -2.62 29.38
CA GLN A 9 -3.01 -3.40 28.26
C GLN A 9 -3.77 -3.13 26.96
N LEU A 10 -5.10 -2.98 27.06
CA LEU A 10 -5.94 -2.61 25.94
C LEU A 10 -5.57 -1.22 25.42
N MET A 11 -5.44 -0.23 26.30
CA MET A 11 -5.03 1.14 25.97
C MET A 11 -3.63 1.18 25.32
N PHE A 12 -2.66 0.42 25.84
CA PHE A 12 -1.32 0.35 25.25
C PHE A 12 -1.33 -0.28 23.85
N SER A 13 -2.11 -1.34 23.65
CA SER A 13 -2.27 -1.99 22.34
C SER A 13 -2.96 -1.09 21.31
N LEU A 14 -3.98 -0.31 21.74
CA LEU A 14 -4.64 0.71 20.93
C LEU A 14 -3.70 1.86 20.56
N GLY A 15 -2.84 2.28 21.49
CA GLY A 15 -1.80 3.27 21.23
C GLY A 15 -0.82 2.83 20.13
N ARG A 16 -0.35 1.58 20.16
CA ARG A 16 0.49 1.02 19.08
C ARG A 16 -0.26 0.87 17.76
N LEU A 17 -1.54 0.49 17.81
CA LEU A 17 -2.41 0.41 16.65
C LEU A 17 -2.54 1.78 15.95
N VAL A 18 -2.82 2.84 16.71
CA VAL A 18 -2.91 4.22 16.18
C VAL A 18 -1.58 4.68 15.57
N ARG A 19 -0.44 4.34 16.18
CA ARG A 19 0.88 4.63 15.60
C ARG A 19 1.11 3.86 14.30
N GLY A 20 0.74 2.59 14.25
CA GLY A 20 0.81 1.77 13.02
C GLY A 20 -0.06 2.35 11.91
N LEU A 21 -1.30 2.71 12.22
CA LEU A 21 -2.22 3.37 11.28
C LEU A 21 -1.67 4.71 10.79
N SER A 22 -1.09 5.52 11.68
CA SER A 22 -0.47 6.80 11.32
C SER A 22 0.77 6.61 10.44
N ALA A 23 1.59 5.60 10.73
CA ALA A 23 2.74 5.24 9.92
C ALA A 23 2.32 4.70 8.54
N LEU A 24 1.20 3.98 8.42
CA LEU A 24 0.63 3.59 7.13
C LEU A 24 0.09 4.79 6.36
N PHE A 25 -0.62 5.69 7.04
CA PHE A 25 -1.17 6.90 6.43
C PHE A 25 -0.06 7.71 5.76
N TRP A 26 1.05 8.00 6.44
CA TRP A 26 2.15 8.73 5.81
C TRP A 26 3.05 7.86 4.93
N GLY A 27 3.24 6.59 5.31
CA GLY A 27 4.14 5.67 4.65
C GLY A 27 3.69 5.27 3.25
N MET A 28 2.39 5.10 3.00
CA MET A 28 1.89 4.68 1.69
C MET A 28 2.12 5.71 0.57
N PRO A 29 1.68 6.98 0.70
CA PRO A 29 1.98 7.98 -0.32
C PRO A 29 3.48 8.25 -0.43
N ALA A 30 4.21 8.27 0.70
CA ALA A 30 5.66 8.45 0.67
C ALA A 30 6.35 7.31 -0.10
N ALA A 31 5.99 6.05 0.16
CA ALA A 31 6.52 4.90 -0.56
C ALA A 31 6.18 4.93 -2.04
N LEU A 32 4.94 5.29 -2.40
CA LEU A 32 4.57 5.45 -3.81
C LEU A 32 5.44 6.52 -4.49
N VAL A 33 5.54 7.72 -3.91
CA VAL A 33 6.32 8.83 -4.46
C VAL A 33 7.79 8.46 -4.56
N VAL A 34 8.40 7.94 -3.49
CA VAL A 34 9.82 7.59 -3.45
C VAL A 34 10.13 6.48 -4.46
N CYS A 35 9.30 5.43 -4.56
CA CYS A 35 9.52 4.37 -5.53
C CYS A 35 9.37 4.87 -6.98
N VAL A 36 8.34 5.67 -7.27
CA VAL A 36 8.12 6.25 -8.61
C VAL A 36 9.26 7.22 -8.97
N GLN A 37 9.68 8.07 -8.05
CA GLN A 37 10.80 8.99 -8.26
C GLN A 37 12.11 8.23 -8.47
N THR A 38 12.40 7.22 -7.64
CA THR A 38 13.63 6.42 -7.81
C THR A 38 13.67 5.72 -9.18
N ALA A 39 12.52 5.26 -9.68
CA ALA A 39 12.40 4.61 -10.97
C ALA A 39 12.42 5.58 -12.18
N ARG A 40 12.03 6.84 -12.00
CA ARG A 40 11.76 7.77 -13.11
C ARG A 40 12.58 9.05 -13.12
N THR A 41 13.05 9.52 -11.96
CA THR A 41 13.70 10.83 -11.80
C THR A 41 15.08 10.70 -11.16
N GLY A 42 15.95 11.70 -11.39
CA GLY A 42 17.28 11.81 -10.80
C GLY A 42 17.32 12.18 -9.31
N PHE A 43 16.18 12.53 -8.71
CA PHE A 43 16.14 13.23 -7.42
C PHE A 43 16.80 12.46 -6.28
N PHE A 44 16.69 11.13 -6.28
CA PHE A 44 17.23 10.25 -5.25
C PHE A 44 18.54 9.55 -5.64
N GLU A 45 19.13 9.87 -6.79
CA GLU A 45 20.44 9.33 -7.21
C GLU A 45 21.55 9.42 -6.15
N PRO A 46 21.74 10.55 -5.44
CA PRO A 46 22.83 10.65 -4.46
C PRO A 46 22.64 9.74 -3.24
N PHE A 47 21.41 9.33 -2.95
CA PHE A 47 21.10 8.43 -1.83
C PHE A 47 21.03 6.96 -2.26
N GLY A 48 21.11 6.68 -3.56
CA GLY A 48 21.14 5.35 -4.13
C GLY A 48 19.91 4.51 -3.80
N ILE A 49 20.15 3.37 -3.16
CA ILE A 49 19.14 2.36 -2.82
C ILE A 49 18.38 2.69 -1.52
N LEU A 50 18.92 3.58 -0.68
CA LEU A 50 18.39 3.84 0.66
C LEU A 50 16.95 4.38 0.66
N PRO A 51 16.57 5.36 -0.17
CA PRO A 51 15.22 5.94 -0.12
C PRO A 51 14.09 4.92 -0.31
N PRO A 52 14.07 4.09 -1.38
CA PRO A 52 13.00 3.11 -1.56
C PRO A 52 13.02 2.02 -0.48
N MET A 53 14.19 1.64 0.05
CA MET A 53 14.29 0.71 1.18
C MET A 53 13.69 1.28 2.46
N MET A 54 14.00 2.54 2.79
CA MET A 54 13.42 3.19 3.97
C MET A 54 11.90 3.34 3.83
N ALA A 55 11.42 3.76 2.67
CA ALA A 55 9.99 3.97 2.46
C ALA A 55 9.18 2.66 2.53
N THR A 56 9.66 1.58 1.90
CA THR A 56 9.04 0.25 2.01
C THR A 56 9.26 -0.38 3.39
N GLY A 57 10.36 -0.07 4.07
CA GLY A 57 10.64 -0.48 5.44
C GLY A 57 9.68 0.14 6.45
N VAL A 58 9.30 1.40 6.26
CA VAL A 58 8.25 2.06 7.06
C VAL A 58 6.91 1.33 6.91
N LEU A 59 6.54 0.90 5.70
CA LEU A 59 5.31 0.12 5.50
C LEU A 59 5.35 -1.21 6.27
N TYR A 60 6.46 -1.93 6.18
CA TYR A 60 6.65 -3.16 6.94
C TYR A 60 6.56 -2.93 8.45
N TYR A 61 7.25 -1.91 8.97
CA TYR A 61 7.19 -1.53 10.38
C TYR A 61 5.78 -1.16 10.82
N ALA A 62 5.04 -0.42 9.98
CA ALA A 62 3.69 0.02 10.28
C ALA A 62 2.73 -1.18 10.41
N VAL A 63 2.82 -2.16 9.50
CA VAL A 63 2.06 -3.43 9.60
C VAL A 63 2.48 -4.25 10.82
N ALA A 64 3.78 -4.30 11.12
CA ALA A 64 4.27 -5.00 12.31
C ALA A 64 3.72 -4.38 13.61
N GLN A 65 3.54 -3.06 13.68
CA GLN A 65 2.90 -2.39 14.81
C GLN A 65 1.42 -2.78 14.96
N LEU A 66 0.68 -2.96 13.85
CA LEU A 66 -0.71 -3.44 13.89
C LEU A 66 -0.82 -4.85 14.48
N GLY A 67 0.18 -5.71 14.27
CA GLY A 67 0.21 -7.10 14.75
C GLY A 67 0.25 -7.28 16.27
N TYR A 68 0.56 -6.23 17.03
CA TYR A 68 0.49 -6.27 18.49
C TYR A 68 -0.94 -6.13 19.03
N PHE A 69 -1.89 -5.69 18.21
CA PHE A 69 -3.29 -5.60 18.59
C PHE A 69 -4.00 -6.95 18.46
N ARG A 70 -4.73 -7.37 19.51
CA ARG A 70 -5.51 -8.62 19.59
C ARG A 70 -4.87 -9.85 18.92
N GLN A 71 -3.73 -10.28 19.46
CA GLN A 71 -3.00 -11.45 18.94
C GLN A 71 -3.84 -12.75 18.95
N ASN A 72 -4.87 -12.86 19.79
CA ASN A 72 -5.70 -14.05 19.91
C ASN A 72 -6.60 -14.32 18.69
N GLU A 73 -6.86 -13.31 17.84
CA GLU A 73 -7.78 -13.45 16.72
C GLU A 73 -7.06 -14.00 15.48
N ARG A 74 -7.25 -15.30 15.20
CA ARG A 74 -6.53 -16.03 14.13
C ARG A 74 -6.72 -15.39 12.75
N VAL A 75 -7.95 -14.96 12.44
CA VAL A 75 -8.28 -14.36 11.14
C VAL A 75 -7.52 -13.05 10.91
N TRP A 76 -7.38 -12.24 11.96
CA TRP A 76 -6.60 -11.00 11.92
C TRP A 76 -5.10 -11.25 11.76
N ARG A 77 -4.56 -12.19 12.53
CA ARG A 77 -3.14 -12.55 12.43
C ARG A 77 -2.78 -13.01 11.02
N VAL A 78 -3.59 -13.90 10.43
CA VAL A 78 -3.37 -14.38 9.06
C VAL A 78 -3.48 -13.25 8.02
N ALA A 79 -4.44 -12.33 8.19
CA ALA A 79 -4.56 -11.18 7.30
C ALA A 79 -3.32 -10.28 7.36
N LEU A 80 -2.85 -9.96 8.57
CA LEU A 80 -1.65 -9.16 8.77
C LEU A 80 -0.37 -9.86 8.29
N ASP A 81 -0.22 -11.16 8.51
CA ASP A 81 0.95 -11.92 8.06
C ASP A 81 1.07 -11.91 6.52
N ARG A 82 -0.07 -11.98 5.81
CA ARG A 82 -0.10 -11.83 4.35
C ARG A 82 0.33 -10.43 3.93
N THR A 83 -0.23 -9.39 4.56
CA THR A 83 0.14 -8.00 4.26
C THR A 83 1.61 -7.72 4.58
N ARG A 84 2.13 -8.29 5.67
CA ARG A 84 3.53 -8.19 6.09
C ARG A 84 4.46 -8.89 5.09
N THR A 85 4.07 -10.05 4.59
CA THR A 85 4.81 -10.76 3.53
C THR A 85 4.88 -9.93 2.25
N ALA A 86 3.77 -9.30 1.83
CA ALA A 86 3.77 -8.39 0.68
C ALA A 86 4.67 -7.16 0.89
N ALA A 87 4.70 -6.61 2.10
CA ALA A 87 5.60 -5.52 2.46
C ALA A 87 7.07 -5.96 2.45
N LEU A 88 7.38 -7.15 2.95
CA LEU A 88 8.74 -7.73 2.92
C LEU A 88 9.23 -7.98 1.50
N ILE A 89 8.37 -8.52 0.63
CA ILE A 89 8.68 -8.72 -0.79
C ILE A 89 9.00 -7.36 -1.43
N SER A 90 8.18 -6.34 -1.17
CA SER A 90 8.42 -4.98 -1.67
C SER A 90 9.71 -4.37 -1.12
N LEU A 91 10.03 -4.61 0.15
CA LEU A 91 11.29 -4.18 0.76
C LEU A 91 12.50 -4.87 0.10
N GLY A 92 12.45 -6.18 -0.12
CA GLY A 92 13.53 -6.93 -0.76
C GLY A 92 13.70 -6.60 -2.24
N LEU A 93 12.62 -6.21 -2.93
CA LEU A 93 12.66 -5.80 -4.33
C LEU A 93 13.00 -4.32 -4.54
N SER A 94 12.92 -3.49 -3.49
CA SER A 94 13.20 -2.05 -3.56
C SER A 94 14.58 -1.64 -4.12
N PRO A 95 15.71 -2.33 -3.86
CA PRO A 95 16.99 -1.98 -4.47
C PRO A 95 17.00 -2.08 -6.00
N PHE A 96 16.20 -2.99 -6.56
CA PHE A 96 16.20 -3.23 -8.00
C PHE A 96 15.63 -2.04 -8.80
N LEU A 97 14.88 -1.14 -8.17
CA LEU A 97 14.44 0.11 -8.80
C LEU A 97 15.63 0.97 -9.23
N TYR A 98 16.63 1.07 -8.36
CA TYR A 98 17.83 1.87 -8.62
C TYR A 98 18.69 1.21 -9.70
N TRP A 99 18.91 -0.10 -9.61
CA TRP A 99 19.69 -0.82 -10.62
C TRP A 99 19.01 -0.87 -11.98
N TRP A 100 17.68 -0.97 -12.03
CA TRP A 100 16.96 -0.90 -13.30
C TRP A 100 17.16 0.45 -13.99
N LYS A 101 17.18 1.53 -13.22
CA LYS A 101 17.45 2.87 -13.75
C LYS A 101 18.87 3.01 -14.30
N MET A 102 19.87 2.45 -13.61
CA MET A 102 21.26 2.48 -14.07
C MET A 102 21.54 1.57 -15.26
N MET A 103 20.93 0.38 -15.27
CA MET A 103 21.16 -0.67 -16.25
C MET A 103 19.83 -1.15 -16.84
N PRO A 104 19.15 -0.31 -17.63
CA PRO A 104 17.84 -0.64 -18.19
C PRO A 104 17.91 -1.75 -19.25
N GLU A 105 19.09 -2.11 -19.75
CA GLU A 105 19.23 -3.20 -20.72
C GLU A 105 19.07 -4.59 -20.09
N VAL A 106 19.32 -4.72 -18.79
CA VAL A 106 19.26 -6.01 -18.09
C VAL A 106 17.81 -6.40 -17.81
N THR A 107 17.32 -7.46 -18.46
CA THR A 107 15.95 -7.96 -18.32
C THR A 107 15.60 -8.35 -16.88
N HIS A 108 16.55 -8.86 -16.10
CA HIS A 108 16.32 -9.22 -14.70
C HIS A 108 15.81 -8.04 -13.86
N TYR A 109 16.36 -6.83 -14.06
CA TYR A 109 15.95 -5.64 -13.32
C TYR A 109 14.57 -5.11 -13.74
N LYS A 110 14.19 -5.31 -15.02
CA LYS A 110 12.83 -5.06 -15.50
C LYS A 110 11.82 -5.97 -14.80
N ILE A 111 12.11 -7.27 -14.73
CA ILE A 111 11.24 -8.27 -14.08
C ILE A 111 11.13 -7.96 -12.59
N ALA A 112 12.23 -7.67 -11.91
CA ALA A 112 12.21 -7.32 -10.48
C ALA A 112 11.38 -6.05 -10.20
N THR A 113 11.50 -5.02 -11.03
CA THR A 113 10.69 -3.79 -10.91
C THR A 113 9.22 -4.06 -11.20
N PHE A 114 8.89 -4.95 -12.13
CA PHE A 114 7.51 -5.36 -12.38
C PHE A 114 6.93 -6.16 -11.20
N LEU A 115 7.69 -7.10 -10.64
CA LEU A 115 7.29 -7.86 -9.44
C LEU A 115 7.10 -6.94 -8.22
N MET A 116 7.93 -5.91 -8.09
CA MET A 116 7.80 -4.85 -7.07
C MET A 116 6.49 -4.08 -7.23
N ALA A 117 6.13 -3.70 -8.46
CA ALA A 117 4.86 -3.05 -8.72
C ALA A 117 3.69 -3.98 -8.34
N LEU A 118 3.75 -5.25 -8.77
CA LEU A 118 2.74 -6.25 -8.44
C LEU A 118 2.62 -6.48 -6.92
N SER A 119 3.74 -6.53 -6.19
CA SER A 119 3.74 -6.68 -4.74
C SER A 119 3.16 -5.45 -4.02
N GLY A 120 3.37 -4.25 -4.56
CA GLY A 120 2.72 -3.03 -4.07
C GLY A 120 1.20 -3.04 -4.24
N PHE A 121 0.70 -3.53 -5.38
CA PHE A 121 -0.74 -3.73 -5.60
C PHE A 121 -1.32 -4.78 -4.65
N ALA A 122 -0.64 -5.93 -4.53
CA ALA A 122 -1.03 -6.98 -3.61
C ALA A 122 -1.04 -6.46 -2.15
N PHE A 123 -0.06 -5.65 -1.77
CA PHE A 123 0.00 -5.01 -0.46
C PHE A 123 -1.24 -4.13 -0.20
N LEU A 124 -1.65 -3.28 -1.15
CA LEU A 124 -2.85 -2.45 -0.99
C LEU A 124 -4.13 -3.29 -0.84
N LEU A 125 -4.28 -4.37 -1.62
CA LEU A 125 -5.43 -5.27 -1.51
C LEU A 125 -5.47 -5.97 -0.15
N LEU A 126 -4.33 -6.54 0.26
CA LEU A 126 -4.21 -7.27 1.53
C LEU A 126 -4.38 -6.32 2.72
N LEU A 127 -3.87 -5.09 2.62
CA LEU A 127 -4.05 -4.07 3.64
C LEU A 127 -5.51 -3.67 3.78
N ASN A 128 -6.23 -3.42 2.69
CA ASN A 128 -7.67 -3.11 2.74
C ASN A 128 -8.47 -4.22 3.42
N HIS A 129 -8.19 -5.48 3.08
CA HIS A 129 -8.82 -6.61 3.75
C HIS A 129 -8.48 -6.67 5.24
N ALA A 130 -7.22 -6.40 5.63
CA ALA A 130 -6.84 -6.32 7.02
C ALA A 130 -7.60 -5.20 7.76
N LEU A 131 -7.69 -4.00 7.17
CA LEU A 131 -8.44 -2.86 7.73
C LEU A 131 -9.93 -3.17 7.88
N GLN A 132 -10.54 -3.82 6.89
CA GLN A 132 -11.93 -4.28 6.98
C GLN A 132 -12.15 -5.23 8.16
N ARG A 133 -11.19 -6.15 8.41
CA ARG A 133 -11.24 -7.04 9.58
C ARG A 133 -11.04 -6.30 10.89
N LEU A 134 -10.16 -5.31 10.92
CA LEU A 134 -9.98 -4.44 12.09
C LEU A 134 -11.29 -3.72 12.44
N VAL A 135 -11.97 -3.15 11.45
CA VAL A 135 -13.26 -2.47 11.63
C VAL A 135 -14.35 -3.43 12.09
N ALA A 136 -14.35 -4.68 11.61
CA ALA A 136 -15.30 -5.70 12.07
C ALA A 136 -15.17 -6.02 13.57
N MET A 137 -14.04 -5.70 14.20
CA MET A 137 -13.81 -5.86 15.64
C MET A 137 -14.14 -4.61 16.47
N LEU A 138 -14.46 -3.50 15.81
CA LEU A 138 -14.88 -2.25 16.45
C LEU A 138 -16.40 -2.24 16.63
N PRO A 139 -16.92 -1.55 17.66
CA PRO A 139 -18.35 -1.57 17.97
C PRO A 139 -19.22 -0.83 16.94
N ASP A 140 -18.65 0.10 16.17
CA ASP A 140 -19.40 0.95 15.24
C ASP A 140 -19.87 0.19 13.98
N GLU A 141 -21.17 0.25 13.71
CA GLU A 141 -21.82 -0.41 12.58
C GLU A 141 -21.76 0.40 11.29
N THR A 142 -21.84 1.73 11.38
CA THR A 142 -21.71 2.65 10.23
C THR A 142 -20.33 2.51 9.60
N LEU A 143 -19.28 2.52 10.43
CA LEU A 143 -17.91 2.34 9.95
C LEU A 143 -17.72 0.95 9.30
N ARG A 144 -18.38 -0.10 9.81
CA ARG A 144 -18.34 -1.45 9.20
C ARG A 144 -18.92 -1.47 7.80
N ILE A 145 -20.00 -0.73 7.55
CA ILE A 145 -20.61 -0.61 6.21
C ILE A 145 -19.70 0.20 5.29
N GLU A 146 -19.21 1.36 5.74
CA GLU A 146 -18.27 2.19 4.98
C GLU A 146 -17.00 1.41 4.59
N ALA A 147 -16.41 0.66 5.53
CA ALA A 147 -15.22 -0.14 5.29
C ALA A 147 -15.45 -1.24 4.24
N LYS A 148 -16.62 -1.89 4.25
CA LYS A 148 -17.01 -2.86 3.22
C LYS A 148 -17.11 -2.20 1.84
N LEU A 149 -17.78 -1.05 1.76
CA LEU A 149 -17.92 -0.29 0.51
C LEU A 149 -16.56 0.13 -0.03
N PHE A 150 -15.73 0.77 0.80
CA PHE A 150 -14.40 1.22 0.40
C PHE A 150 -13.51 0.06 -0.03
N THR A 151 -13.50 -1.05 0.71
CA THR A 151 -12.73 -2.24 0.32
C THR A 151 -13.19 -2.79 -1.02
N THR A 152 -14.50 -2.89 -1.24
CA THR A 152 -15.07 -3.40 -2.50
C THR A 152 -14.73 -2.49 -3.67
N LEU A 153 -14.92 -1.17 -3.52
CA LEU A 153 -14.55 -0.18 -4.53
C LEU A 153 -13.05 -0.22 -4.82
N ASN A 154 -12.22 -0.37 -3.80
CA ASN A 154 -10.77 -0.43 -3.94
C ASN A 154 -10.33 -1.66 -4.73
N ILE A 155 -10.94 -2.82 -4.48
CA ILE A 155 -10.70 -4.05 -5.26
C ILE A 155 -11.08 -3.84 -6.73
N TRP A 156 -12.25 -3.26 -7.01
CA TRP A 156 -12.68 -2.98 -8.38
C TRP A 156 -11.76 -1.99 -9.09
N LEU A 157 -11.33 -0.93 -8.40
CA LEU A 157 -10.38 0.05 -8.94
C LEU A 157 -9.03 -0.59 -9.24
N LEU A 158 -8.50 -1.41 -8.34
CA LEU A 158 -7.22 -2.10 -8.56
C LEU A 158 -7.32 -3.17 -9.65
N ALA A 159 -8.46 -3.86 -9.78
CA ALA A 159 -8.72 -4.79 -10.88
C ALA A 159 -8.78 -4.06 -12.22
N ALA A 160 -9.53 -2.95 -12.30
CA ALA A 160 -9.59 -2.11 -13.50
C ALA A 160 -8.20 -1.57 -13.86
N LEU A 161 -7.43 -1.13 -12.87
CA LEU A 161 -6.06 -0.66 -13.07
C LEU A 161 -5.14 -1.76 -13.60
N ALA A 162 -5.25 -2.99 -13.09
CA ALA A 162 -4.50 -4.14 -13.60
C ALA A 162 -4.86 -4.46 -15.06
N VAL A 163 -6.15 -4.44 -15.41
CA VAL A 163 -6.63 -4.67 -16.78
C VAL A 163 -6.14 -3.57 -17.74
N LEU A 164 -6.22 -2.30 -17.31
CA LEU A 164 -5.73 -1.18 -18.11
C LEU A 164 -4.21 -1.22 -18.28
N ALA A 165 -3.46 -1.57 -17.24
CA ALA A 165 -2.01 -1.69 -17.30
C ALA A 165 -1.55 -2.83 -18.24
N THR A 166 -2.21 -3.99 -18.19
CA THR A 166 -1.91 -5.12 -19.09
C THR A 166 -2.33 -4.81 -20.52
N GLY A 167 -3.52 -4.23 -20.72
CA GLY A 167 -3.98 -3.78 -22.04
C GLY A 167 -3.02 -2.76 -22.66
N TRP A 168 -2.55 -1.80 -21.86
CA TRP A 168 -1.55 -0.83 -22.27
C TRP A 168 -0.21 -1.47 -22.63
N ALA A 169 0.29 -2.40 -21.81
CA ALA A 169 1.54 -3.10 -22.07
C ALA A 169 1.47 -3.93 -23.36
N MET A 170 0.35 -4.62 -23.60
CA MET A 170 0.10 -5.37 -24.84
C MET A 170 0.04 -4.43 -26.06
N PHE A 171 -0.69 -3.32 -25.95
CA PHE A 171 -0.74 -2.31 -27.01
C PHE A 171 0.66 -1.76 -27.31
N ALA A 172 1.40 -1.37 -26.28
CA ALA A 172 2.76 -0.84 -26.44
C ALA A 172 3.74 -1.87 -27.05
N TYR A 173 3.55 -3.17 -26.78
CA TYR A 173 4.37 -4.23 -27.38
C TYR A 173 4.05 -4.42 -28.87
N THR A 174 2.77 -4.55 -29.22
CA THR A 174 2.33 -4.83 -30.60
C THR A 174 2.62 -3.67 -31.56
N TYR A 175 2.41 -2.43 -31.11
CA TYR A 175 2.53 -1.24 -31.98
C TYR A 175 3.92 -0.58 -31.94
N ARG A 176 4.89 -1.16 -31.21
CA ARG A 176 6.27 -0.63 -31.12
C ARG A 176 7.01 -0.61 -32.45
N ALA A 177 6.63 -1.46 -33.39
CA ALA A 177 7.48 -1.83 -34.53
C ALA A 177 7.03 -1.31 -35.91
N SER A 178 5.83 -0.74 -36.11
CA SER A 178 5.34 -0.60 -37.51
C SER A 178 4.51 0.60 -37.94
N PHE A 179 3.90 1.43 -37.06
CA PHE A 179 2.87 2.36 -37.59
C PHE A 179 2.86 3.80 -37.07
N LEU A 180 3.50 4.10 -35.93
CA LEU A 180 3.35 5.41 -35.28
C LEU A 180 4.68 6.19 -35.26
N PRO A 181 4.67 7.51 -35.53
CA PRO A 181 5.84 8.34 -35.35
C PRO A 181 6.41 8.23 -33.92
N PRO A 182 7.74 8.23 -33.74
CA PRO A 182 8.37 8.04 -32.43
C PRO A 182 7.95 9.11 -31.41
N LEU A 183 7.67 10.34 -31.86
CA LEU A 183 7.16 11.42 -31.01
C LEU A 183 5.77 11.10 -30.44
N PHE A 184 4.89 10.53 -31.26
CA PHE A 184 3.53 10.17 -30.84
C PHE A 184 3.55 8.99 -29.87
N LEU A 185 4.39 7.98 -30.14
CA LEU A 185 4.62 6.87 -29.21
C LEU A 185 5.17 7.35 -27.86
N ALA A 186 6.10 8.31 -27.86
CA ALA A 186 6.64 8.88 -26.63
C ALA A 186 5.56 9.65 -25.84
N ALA A 187 4.77 10.49 -26.50
CA ALA A 187 3.67 11.23 -25.87
C ALA A 187 2.61 10.29 -25.29
N LEU A 188 2.21 9.28 -26.07
CA LEU A 188 1.25 8.27 -25.67
C LEU A 188 1.78 7.47 -24.46
N SER A 189 3.02 6.96 -24.53
CA SER A 189 3.68 6.24 -23.43
C SER A 189 3.65 7.03 -22.11
N ARG A 190 3.96 8.33 -22.18
CA ARG A 190 3.98 9.24 -21.04
C ARG A 190 2.57 9.46 -20.49
N ALA A 191 1.60 9.75 -21.36
CA ALA A 191 0.20 9.94 -20.97
C ALA A 191 -0.40 8.71 -20.29
N GLY A 192 -0.14 7.50 -20.80
CA GLY A 192 -0.64 6.26 -20.20
C GLY A 192 -0.08 6.03 -18.78
N ILE A 193 1.21 6.28 -18.57
CA ILE A 193 1.81 6.18 -17.22
C ILE A 193 1.17 7.19 -16.26
N PHE A 194 0.99 8.45 -16.69
CA PHE A 194 0.31 9.45 -15.87
C PHE A 194 -1.11 9.05 -15.52
N MET A 195 -1.87 8.51 -16.48
CA MET A 195 -3.23 8.05 -16.26
C MET A 195 -3.28 6.87 -15.28
N LEU A 196 -2.38 5.89 -15.41
CA LEU A 196 -2.27 4.77 -14.49
C LEU A 196 -1.89 5.23 -13.08
N LEU A 197 -0.97 6.19 -12.94
CA LEU A 197 -0.63 6.77 -11.65
C LEU A 197 -1.82 7.51 -11.04
N LEU A 198 -2.50 8.38 -11.80
CA LEU A 198 -3.68 9.10 -11.35
C LEU A 198 -4.78 8.13 -10.89
N LEU A 199 -5.00 7.07 -11.65
CA LEU A 199 -5.98 6.04 -11.31
C LEU A 199 -5.55 5.21 -10.09
N LEU A 200 -4.25 5.01 -9.85
CA LEU A 200 -3.70 4.38 -8.63
C LEU A 200 -3.81 5.30 -7.39
N LEU A 201 -3.83 6.62 -7.58
CA LEU A 201 -4.04 7.56 -6.48
C LEU A 201 -5.45 7.45 -5.88
N LEU A 202 -6.47 7.07 -6.66
CA LEU A 202 -7.83 6.84 -6.16
C LEU A 202 -7.93 5.75 -5.09
N PRO A 203 -7.52 4.48 -5.36
CA PRO A 203 -7.54 3.41 -4.37
C PRO A 203 -6.65 3.75 -3.17
N LEU A 204 -5.51 4.41 -3.39
CA LEU A 204 -4.67 4.91 -2.32
C LEU A 204 -5.43 5.92 -1.44
N ALA A 205 -6.05 6.94 -2.02
CA ALA A 205 -6.81 7.95 -1.28
C ALA A 205 -7.95 7.31 -0.46
N LEU A 206 -8.67 6.33 -1.03
CA LEU A 206 -9.69 5.58 -0.30
C LEU A 206 -9.11 4.82 0.90
N THR A 207 -7.94 4.18 0.75
CA THR A 207 -7.27 3.53 1.91
C THR A 207 -6.88 4.54 2.98
N MET A 208 -6.38 5.71 2.58
CA MET A 208 -5.99 6.76 3.52
C MET A 208 -7.19 7.31 4.29
N THR A 209 -8.32 7.54 3.60
CA THR A 209 -9.58 7.96 4.23
C THR A 209 -10.07 6.93 5.23
N LEU A 210 -10.03 5.63 4.87
CA LEU A 210 -10.42 4.55 5.78
C LEU A 210 -9.51 4.49 7.02
N ILE A 211 -8.19 4.55 6.83
CA ILE A 211 -7.21 4.58 7.93
C ILE A 211 -7.47 5.76 8.87
N TRP A 212 -7.73 6.94 8.31
CA TRP A 212 -8.01 8.14 9.08
C TRP A 212 -9.29 7.99 9.90
N ARG A 213 -10.39 7.51 9.31
CA ARG A 213 -11.65 7.26 10.03
C ARG A 213 -11.50 6.24 11.16
N ILE A 214 -10.79 5.14 10.90
CA ILE A 214 -10.50 4.12 11.93
C ILE A 214 -9.74 4.76 13.10
N LYS A 215 -8.75 5.61 12.80
CA LYS A 215 -7.95 6.30 13.80
C LYS A 215 -8.81 7.21 14.67
N GLU A 216 -9.68 8.03 14.07
CA GLU A 216 -10.57 8.92 14.81
C GLU A 216 -11.50 8.16 15.73
N LEU A 217 -12.06 7.05 15.27
CA LEU A 217 -12.95 6.22 16.08
C LEU A 217 -12.23 5.61 17.28
N ILE A 218 -11.01 5.10 17.07
CA ILE A 218 -10.22 4.56 18.18
C ILE A 218 -9.92 5.65 19.19
N LEU A 219 -9.53 6.84 18.75
CA LEU A 219 -9.24 7.96 19.65
C LEU A 219 -10.50 8.39 20.41
N SER A 220 -11.64 8.58 19.74
CA SER A 220 -12.89 8.96 20.40
C SER A 220 -13.34 7.91 21.42
N SER A 221 -13.25 6.62 21.11
CA SER A 221 -13.57 5.55 22.04
C SER A 221 -12.69 5.55 23.30
N VAL A 222 -11.40 5.89 23.17
CA VAL A 222 -10.46 5.98 24.29
C VAL A 222 -10.74 7.20 25.16
N PHE A 223 -11.08 8.34 24.56
CA PHE A 223 -11.38 9.57 25.30
C PHE A 223 -12.76 9.54 25.97
N SER A 224 -13.77 8.95 25.33
CA SER A 224 -15.11 8.76 25.94
C SER A 224 -15.11 7.75 27.09
N ALA A 225 -14.21 6.76 27.10
CA ALA A 225 -14.09 5.81 28.21
C ALA A 225 -13.48 6.42 29.49
N LYS A 226 -12.98 7.67 29.43
CA LYS A 226 -12.33 8.36 30.55
C LYS A 226 -13.25 9.37 31.25
N SER A 227 -14.47 9.61 30.75
CA SER A 227 -15.52 10.43 31.37
C SER A 227 -16.59 9.56 32.00
#